data_AF-A0A0F8WNH7-F1
#
_entry.id   AF-A0A0F8WNH7-F1
#
_cell.length_a   1.000
_cell.length_b   1.000
_cell.length_c   1.000
_cell.angle_alpha   90.00
_cell.angle_beta   90.00
_cell.angle_gamma   90.00
#
_symmetry.space_group_name_H-M   'P 1'
#
loop_
_entity.id
_entity.type
_entity.pdbx_description
1 polymer ?
#
loop_
_entity_poly.entity_id
_entity_poly.type
_entity_poly.pdbx_seq_one_letter_code
_entity_poly.pdbx_strand_id
1 'polypeptide(L)'
;TGLSNLMTGLKLTDMETCYKMFKREVLQSLELEQDRFGFEPEITAKVARLDDEVINKAYAEGVRQFAQFLKTKKGWPEVALMHYDEPTERLMPEATFRYKQIKEVAPNIRVYGVTMNRLNWAKMLAPISDILVCNGDYARISDLGKVTGDAVWGYSGATAVTGFGGARFKMGLQLWRYDLGSHWFWCYDFFPGNPWDEFDSHTGDANWVTAYPGVEKGSHVPTLAWEGFREAWDDMRYAATVEKLLGQHKGALRDKIAADYAAFRKNLPKGRDLTALSGGQDDFYATLPGYNKLSQLRAKLVGWIDQLRQLK
;
A
#
# COMPACT_ATOMS: atom_id res chain seq x y z
N THR A 1 -13.61 24.24 13.00
CA THR A 1 -12.95 23.00 13.50
C THR A 1 -12.35 23.09 14.91
N GLY A 2 -11.38 23.99 15.19
CA GLY A 2 -10.68 24.00 16.49
C GLY A 2 -11.56 24.10 17.74
N LEU A 3 -12.56 24.99 17.73
CA LEU A 3 -13.52 25.12 18.84
C LEU A 3 -14.42 23.88 18.98
N SER A 4 -14.81 23.26 17.87
CA SER A 4 -15.59 22.01 17.90
C SER A 4 -14.80 20.90 18.60
N ASN A 5 -13.53 20.70 18.23
CA ASN A 5 -12.66 19.70 18.85
C ASN A 5 -12.48 19.95 20.36
N LEU A 6 -12.37 21.22 20.78
CA LEU A 6 -12.30 21.57 22.20
C LEU A 6 -13.59 21.20 22.95
N MET A 7 -14.75 21.43 22.35
CA MET A 7 -16.05 21.19 22.97
C MET A 7 -16.47 19.72 22.95
N THR A 8 -16.01 18.94 21.97
CA THR A 8 -16.38 17.53 21.80
C THR A 8 -15.30 16.55 22.24
N GLY A 9 -14.07 17.01 22.45
CA GLY A 9 -12.90 16.15 22.68
C GLY A 9 -12.42 15.40 21.43
N LEU A 10 -13.06 15.61 20.27
CA LEU A 10 -12.64 15.02 19.00
C LEU A 10 -11.37 15.67 18.45
N LYS A 11 -10.73 15.00 17.50
CA LYS A 11 -9.52 15.48 16.82
C LYS A 11 -9.71 15.47 15.30
N LEU A 12 -10.70 16.22 14.83
CA LEU A 12 -10.98 16.34 13.40
C LEU A 12 -10.03 17.38 12.77
N THR A 13 -9.50 17.07 11.59
CA THR A 13 -8.71 18.02 10.77
C THR A 13 -9.61 19.01 10.06
N ASP A 14 -10.78 18.55 9.63
CA ASP A 14 -11.87 19.38 9.12
C ASP A 14 -13.22 18.82 9.61
N MET A 15 -14.05 19.68 10.18
CA MET A 15 -15.37 19.30 10.69
C MET A 15 -16.46 19.56 9.63
N GLU A 16 -16.25 20.50 8.71
CA GLU A 16 -17.27 20.99 7.78
C GLU A 16 -17.06 20.39 6.41
N THR A 17 -17.29 19.08 6.31
CA THR A 17 -16.89 18.28 5.14
C THR A 17 -17.94 18.21 4.04
N CYS A 18 -19.09 18.89 4.21
CA CYS A 18 -20.27 18.89 3.32
C CYS A 18 -20.94 17.52 3.08
N TYR A 19 -20.21 16.43 3.27
CA TYR A 19 -20.67 15.06 3.17
C TYR A 19 -20.26 14.30 4.43
N LYS A 20 -21.25 13.73 5.11
CA LYS A 20 -21.07 12.85 6.26
C LYS A 20 -21.85 11.57 6.05
N MET A 21 -21.19 10.43 6.23
CA MET A 21 -21.83 9.12 6.08
C MET A 21 -22.15 8.55 7.45
N PHE A 22 -23.44 8.34 7.70
CA PHE A 22 -23.92 7.72 8.93
C PHE A 22 -24.71 6.47 8.63
N LYS A 23 -24.76 5.60 9.62
CA LYS A 23 -25.81 4.61 9.66
C LYS A 23 -27.15 5.25 9.89
N ARG A 24 -28.17 4.73 9.21
CA ARG A 24 -29.53 5.25 9.32
C ARG A 24 -30.01 5.22 10.76
N GLU A 25 -29.74 4.14 11.48
CA GLU A 25 -30.20 3.95 12.86
C GLU A 25 -29.55 4.94 13.82
N VAL A 26 -28.26 5.24 13.62
CA VAL A 26 -27.53 6.25 14.40
C VAL A 26 -28.09 7.64 14.12
N LEU A 27 -28.28 7.98 12.84
CA LEU A 27 -28.82 9.29 12.46
C LEU A 27 -30.25 9.48 12.97
N GLN A 28 -31.09 8.44 12.91
CA GLN A 28 -32.47 8.48 13.40
C GLN A 28 -32.58 8.52 14.93
N SER A 29 -31.54 8.09 15.67
CA SER A 29 -31.51 8.22 17.14
C SER A 29 -31.20 9.63 17.63
N LEU A 30 -30.79 10.53 16.74
CA LEU A 30 -30.44 11.90 17.06
C LEU A 30 -31.58 12.83 16.66
N GLU A 31 -32.09 13.60 17.61
CA GLU A 31 -32.91 14.76 17.28
C GLU A 31 -31.98 15.82 16.68
N LEU A 32 -32.34 16.38 15.53
CA LEU A 32 -31.53 17.38 14.83
C LEU A 32 -32.38 18.63 14.63
N GLU A 33 -31.86 19.78 15.03
CA GLU A 33 -32.61 21.04 15.08
C GLU A 33 -32.01 22.12 14.18
N GLN A 34 -30.72 22.03 13.86
CA GLN A 34 -30.02 23.04 13.08
C GLN A 34 -30.19 22.78 11.58
N ASP A 35 -30.49 23.86 10.85
CA ASP A 35 -30.60 23.86 9.40
C ASP A 35 -29.31 24.31 8.70
N ARG A 36 -29.24 24.00 7.39
CA ARG A 36 -28.15 24.42 6.50
C ARG A 36 -26.80 23.97 7.05
N PHE A 37 -25.87 24.89 7.26
CA PHE A 37 -24.51 24.60 7.68
C PHE A 37 -24.38 24.38 9.20
N GLY A 38 -25.36 24.84 10.00
CA GLY A 38 -25.39 24.57 11.44
C GLY A 38 -25.60 23.09 11.78
N PHE A 39 -26.08 22.31 10.83
CA PHE A 39 -26.18 20.85 10.94
C PHE A 39 -24.81 20.20 11.21
N GLU A 40 -23.75 20.62 10.51
CA GLU A 40 -22.41 20.02 10.60
C GLU A 40 -21.84 20.02 12.03
N PRO A 41 -21.81 21.16 12.76
CA PRO A 41 -21.36 21.17 14.14
C PRO A 41 -22.33 20.43 15.08
N GLU A 42 -23.64 20.50 14.85
CA GLU A 42 -24.63 19.83 15.69
C GLU A 42 -24.50 18.30 15.61
N ILE A 43 -24.53 17.73 14.40
CA ILE A 43 -24.42 16.29 14.21
C ILE A 43 -23.09 15.78 14.75
N THR A 44 -22.00 16.53 14.54
CA THR A 44 -20.68 16.19 15.08
C THR A 44 -20.69 16.16 16.59
N ALA A 45 -21.28 17.18 17.24
CA ALA A 45 -21.35 17.25 18.70
C ALA A 45 -22.29 16.19 19.30
N LYS A 46 -23.41 15.90 18.65
CA LYS A 46 -24.37 14.89 19.10
C LYS A 46 -23.82 13.47 18.94
N VAL A 47 -23.15 13.18 17.82
CA VAL A 47 -22.44 11.92 17.61
C VAL A 47 -21.27 11.76 18.60
N ALA A 48 -20.54 12.84 18.89
CA ALA A 48 -19.46 12.81 19.88
C ALA A 48 -19.92 12.50 21.31
N ARG A 49 -21.21 12.66 21.60
CA ARG A 49 -21.83 12.34 22.90
C ARG A 49 -22.50 10.97 22.93
N LEU A 50 -22.55 10.26 21.80
CA LEU A 50 -23.05 8.89 21.79
C LEU A 50 -22.09 8.02 22.60
N ASP A 51 -22.66 7.02 23.27
CA ASP A 51 -21.88 6.00 23.95
C ASP A 51 -20.94 5.32 22.95
N ASP A 52 -19.68 5.11 23.35
CA ASP A 52 -18.70 4.36 22.58
C ASP A 52 -19.27 3.01 22.13
N GLU A 53 -20.12 2.37 22.95
CA GLU A 53 -20.80 1.12 22.59
C GLU A 53 -21.68 1.26 21.32
N VAL A 54 -22.39 2.39 21.17
CA VAL A 54 -23.22 2.66 19.98
C VAL A 54 -22.36 2.83 18.74
N ILE A 55 -21.28 3.62 18.84
CA ILE A 55 -20.33 3.86 17.73
C ILE A 55 -19.66 2.54 17.33
N ASN A 56 -19.23 1.75 18.32
CA ASN A 56 -18.57 0.47 18.16
C ASN A 56 -19.48 -0.56 17.48
N LYS A 57 -20.74 -0.67 17.91
CA LYS A 57 -21.74 -1.53 17.24
C LYS A 57 -21.99 -1.08 15.80
N ALA A 58 -22.12 0.23 15.57
CA ALA A 58 -22.32 0.77 14.24
C ALA A 58 -21.15 0.45 13.31
N TYR A 59 -19.91 0.61 13.77
CA TYR A 59 -18.70 0.25 13.03
C TYR A 59 -18.68 -1.24 12.66
N ALA A 60 -18.81 -2.13 13.65
CA ALA A 60 -18.78 -3.57 13.46
C ALA A 60 -19.87 -4.05 12.48
N GLU A 61 -21.08 -3.54 12.62
CA GLU A 61 -22.17 -3.81 11.69
C GLU A 61 -21.82 -3.32 10.26
N GLY A 62 -21.08 -2.21 10.12
CA GLY A 62 -20.72 -1.64 8.80
C GLY A 62 -19.74 -2.55 8.08
N VAL A 63 -18.72 -3.00 8.82
CA VAL A 63 -17.76 -4.01 8.34
C VAL A 63 -18.48 -5.31 7.98
N ARG A 64 -19.45 -5.76 8.79
CA ARG A 64 -20.24 -6.98 8.48
C ARG A 64 -21.03 -6.85 7.18
N GLN A 65 -21.73 -5.74 6.99
CA GLN A 65 -22.52 -5.47 5.78
C GLN A 65 -21.61 -5.40 4.56
N PHE A 66 -20.45 -4.74 4.68
CA PHE A 66 -19.45 -4.70 3.61
C PHE A 66 -18.94 -6.10 3.27
N ALA A 67 -18.56 -6.91 4.27
CA ALA A 67 -18.14 -8.29 4.06
C ALA A 67 -19.22 -9.14 3.38
N GLN A 68 -20.49 -8.96 3.74
CA GLN A 68 -21.61 -9.65 3.10
C GLN A 68 -21.82 -9.19 1.66
N PHE A 69 -21.67 -7.89 1.39
CA PHE A 69 -21.73 -7.34 0.04
C PHE A 69 -20.63 -7.94 -0.85
N LEU A 70 -19.40 -8.07 -0.36
CA LEU A 70 -18.29 -8.68 -1.12
C LEU A 70 -18.62 -10.10 -1.58
N LYS A 71 -19.32 -10.91 -0.78
CA LYS A 71 -19.75 -12.27 -1.17
C LYS A 71 -20.68 -12.27 -2.40
N THR A 72 -21.39 -11.18 -2.66
CA THR A 72 -22.27 -11.06 -3.84
C THR A 72 -21.50 -10.76 -5.12
N LYS A 73 -20.23 -10.36 -5.02
CA LYS A 73 -19.41 -9.90 -6.15
C LYS A 73 -18.54 -11.02 -6.69
N LYS A 74 -19.10 -11.80 -7.62
CA LYS A 74 -18.36 -12.83 -8.34
C LYS A 74 -17.27 -12.19 -9.22
N GLY A 75 -16.06 -12.73 -9.16
CA GLY A 75 -14.93 -12.29 -9.99
C GLY A 75 -14.26 -10.99 -9.55
N TRP A 76 -14.68 -10.40 -8.43
CA TRP A 76 -13.93 -9.28 -7.85
C TRP A 76 -12.58 -9.74 -7.31
N PRO A 77 -11.55 -8.88 -7.37
CA PRO A 77 -10.31 -9.15 -6.68
C PRO A 77 -10.55 -9.21 -5.17
N GLU A 78 -9.59 -9.82 -4.48
CA GLU A 78 -9.60 -9.79 -3.03
C GLU A 78 -9.56 -8.34 -2.52
N VAL A 79 -10.30 -8.08 -1.44
CA VAL A 79 -10.31 -6.80 -0.75
C VAL A 79 -9.68 -6.97 0.62
N ALA A 80 -8.59 -6.24 0.87
CA ALA A 80 -7.96 -6.11 2.18
C ALA A 80 -8.30 -4.74 2.79
N LEU A 81 -8.42 -4.67 4.12
CA LEU A 81 -8.74 -3.44 4.84
C LEU A 81 -7.52 -2.84 5.53
N MET A 82 -7.41 -1.51 5.47
CA MET A 82 -6.60 -0.71 6.38
C MET A 82 -7.53 -0.10 7.40
N HIS A 83 -7.27 -0.36 8.68
CA HIS A 83 -8.07 0.21 9.76
C HIS A 83 -7.36 1.38 10.45
N TYR A 84 -6.03 1.42 10.40
CA TYR A 84 -5.20 2.57 10.77
C TYR A 84 -4.06 2.73 9.79
N ASP A 85 -3.77 3.98 9.47
CA ASP A 85 -2.55 4.37 8.79
C ASP A 85 -1.48 4.69 9.84
N GLU A 86 -0.31 4.06 9.72
CA GLU A 86 0.87 4.22 10.57
C GLU A 86 0.56 4.48 12.07
N PRO A 87 -0.19 3.58 12.76
CA PRO A 87 -0.60 3.83 14.14
C PRO A 87 0.62 3.84 15.06
N THR A 88 0.95 5.01 15.63
CA THR A 88 2.05 5.11 16.61
C THR A 88 1.79 4.23 17.83
N GLU A 89 2.80 4.01 18.68
CA GLU A 89 2.69 3.16 19.88
C GLU A 89 1.51 3.57 20.78
N ARG A 90 1.19 4.87 20.81
CA ARG A 90 0.03 5.42 21.53
C ARG A 90 -1.31 4.92 20.97
N LEU A 91 -1.41 4.69 19.66
CA LEU A 91 -2.64 4.26 18.99
C LEU A 91 -2.78 2.74 18.91
N MET A 92 -1.76 1.98 19.30
CA MET A 92 -1.77 0.51 19.28
C MET A 92 -2.93 -0.13 20.06
N PRO A 93 -3.33 0.35 21.26
CA PRO A 93 -4.49 -0.20 21.95
C PRO A 93 -5.78 -0.08 21.14
N GLU A 94 -6.00 1.09 20.53
CA GLU A 94 -7.18 1.34 19.70
C GLU A 94 -7.13 0.54 18.40
N ALA A 95 -5.97 0.49 17.73
CA ALA A 95 -5.78 -0.35 16.54
C ALA A 95 -6.07 -1.83 16.85
N THR A 96 -5.57 -2.34 17.98
CA THR A 96 -5.84 -3.70 18.45
C THR A 96 -7.32 -3.92 18.71
N PHE A 97 -8.00 -2.97 19.34
CA PHE A 97 -9.43 -3.04 19.60
C PHE A 97 -10.23 -3.10 18.29
N ARG A 98 -9.94 -2.22 17.33
CA ARG A 98 -10.58 -2.21 16.00
C ARG A 98 -10.32 -3.48 15.21
N TYR A 99 -9.09 -3.99 15.21
CA TYR A 99 -8.76 -5.25 14.58
C TYR A 99 -9.62 -6.41 15.12
N LYS A 100 -9.77 -6.52 16.43
CA LYS A 100 -10.62 -7.55 17.06
C LYS A 100 -12.09 -7.41 16.62
N GLN A 101 -12.62 -6.18 16.60
CA GLN A 101 -13.98 -5.93 16.13
C GLN A 101 -14.18 -6.34 14.66
N ILE A 102 -13.22 -6.05 13.78
CA ILE A 102 -13.25 -6.49 12.38
C ILE A 102 -13.28 -8.01 12.30
N LYS A 103 -12.38 -8.69 13.01
CA LYS A 103 -12.25 -10.15 12.93
C LYS A 103 -13.44 -10.90 13.54
N GLU A 104 -14.13 -10.31 14.51
CA GLU A 104 -15.36 -10.87 15.08
C GLU A 104 -16.49 -10.96 14.03
N VAL A 105 -16.67 -9.90 13.24
CA VAL A 105 -17.80 -9.80 12.28
C VAL A 105 -17.43 -10.21 10.85
N ALA A 106 -16.15 -10.17 10.50
CA ALA A 106 -15.63 -10.44 9.17
C ALA A 106 -14.27 -11.17 9.24
N PRO A 107 -14.20 -12.39 9.80
CA PRO A 107 -12.94 -13.10 10.07
C PRO A 107 -12.10 -13.36 8.81
N ASN A 108 -12.74 -13.50 7.65
CA ASN A 108 -12.08 -13.80 6.38
C ASN A 108 -11.51 -12.56 5.67
N ILE A 109 -11.84 -11.34 6.10
CA ILE A 109 -11.25 -10.14 5.51
C ILE A 109 -9.84 -9.97 6.07
N ARG A 110 -8.83 -9.92 5.20
CA ARG A 110 -7.46 -9.60 5.59
C ARG A 110 -7.31 -8.13 5.91
N VAL A 111 -6.53 -7.84 6.94
CA VAL A 111 -6.20 -6.51 7.43
C VAL A 111 -4.71 -6.29 7.22
N TYR A 112 -4.33 -5.18 6.62
CA TYR A 112 -2.92 -4.84 6.46
C TYR A 112 -2.49 -3.75 7.44
N GLY A 113 -1.27 -3.88 7.96
CA GLY A 113 -0.64 -2.96 8.89
C GLY A 113 0.58 -2.27 8.27
N VAL A 114 0.63 -0.95 8.35
CA VAL A 114 1.72 -0.14 7.80
C VAL A 114 2.85 -0.04 8.82
N THR A 115 3.99 -0.66 8.51
CA THR A 115 5.14 -0.84 9.42
C THR A 115 6.28 0.16 9.16
N MET A 116 6.20 0.91 8.05
CA MET A 116 7.29 1.70 7.49
C MET A 116 8.58 0.86 7.31
N ASN A 117 9.71 1.34 7.83
CA ASN A 117 11.01 0.68 7.81
C ASN A 117 11.45 0.23 9.21
N ARG A 118 10.50 -0.04 10.12
CA ARG A 118 10.77 -0.24 11.56
C ARG A 118 10.38 -1.65 12.01
N LEU A 119 11.37 -2.54 12.19
CA LEU A 119 11.14 -3.90 12.68
C LEU A 119 10.37 -3.96 14.01
N ASN A 120 10.67 -3.08 14.98
CA ASN A 120 9.97 -3.10 16.27
C ASN A 120 8.48 -2.76 16.10
N TRP A 121 8.16 -1.86 15.18
CA TRP A 121 6.78 -1.52 14.87
C TRP A 121 6.07 -2.65 14.14
N ALA A 122 6.76 -3.31 13.20
CA ALA A 122 6.26 -4.52 12.55
C ALA A 122 5.91 -5.62 13.57
N LYS A 123 6.74 -5.82 14.60
CA LYS A 123 6.45 -6.79 15.68
C LYS A 123 5.19 -6.43 16.49
N MET A 124 4.89 -5.14 16.65
CA MET A 124 3.67 -4.70 17.34
C MET A 124 2.43 -4.87 16.46
N LEU A 125 2.58 -4.70 15.14
CA LEU A 125 1.50 -4.80 14.17
C LEU A 125 1.18 -6.24 13.74
N ALA A 126 2.16 -7.14 13.77
CA ALA A 126 1.97 -8.54 13.34
C ALA A 126 0.82 -9.27 14.06
N PRO A 127 0.62 -9.15 15.39
CA PRO A 127 -0.54 -9.78 16.05
C PRO A 127 -1.90 -9.20 15.63
N ILE A 128 -1.93 -8.05 14.95
CA ILE A 128 -3.14 -7.30 14.57
C ILE A 128 -3.20 -7.00 13.07
N SER A 129 -2.49 -7.79 12.26
CA SER A 129 -2.45 -7.67 10.80
C SER A 129 -2.32 -9.08 10.20
N ASP A 130 -2.88 -9.30 9.01
CA ASP A 130 -2.61 -10.50 8.19
C ASP A 130 -1.56 -10.22 7.11
N ILE A 131 -1.24 -8.94 6.91
CA ILE A 131 -0.33 -8.43 5.89
C ILE A 131 0.48 -7.28 6.48
N LEU A 132 1.81 -7.40 6.46
CA LEU A 132 2.73 -6.33 6.85
C LEU A 132 3.15 -5.54 5.61
N VAL A 133 2.94 -4.24 5.61
CA VAL A 133 3.36 -3.34 4.53
C VAL A 133 4.56 -2.53 5.00
N CYS A 134 5.69 -2.61 4.29
CA CYS A 134 6.92 -1.92 4.65
C CYS A 134 7.49 -1.12 3.48
N ASN A 135 8.13 0.01 3.77
CA ASN A 135 8.81 0.86 2.77
C ASN A 135 10.34 0.80 2.88
N GLY A 136 10.85 -0.07 3.76
CA GLY A 136 12.26 -0.30 4.01
C GLY A 136 12.44 -1.44 5.01
N ASP A 137 13.68 -1.70 5.42
CA ASP A 137 14.03 -2.82 6.31
C ASP A 137 13.48 -4.18 5.84
N TYR A 138 13.40 -4.35 4.51
CA TYR A 138 12.70 -5.44 3.85
C TYR A 138 13.17 -6.82 4.31
N ALA A 139 14.47 -7.00 4.55
CA ALA A 139 15.02 -8.29 4.97
C ALA A 139 14.44 -8.73 6.32
N ARG A 140 14.54 -7.88 7.35
CA ARG A 140 14.12 -8.26 8.71
C ARG A 140 12.60 -8.36 8.82
N ILE A 141 11.86 -7.54 8.09
CA ILE A 141 10.39 -7.58 8.10
C ILE A 141 9.88 -8.80 7.29
N SER A 142 10.53 -9.16 6.19
CA SER A 142 10.26 -10.41 5.45
C SER A 142 10.51 -11.64 6.33
N ASP A 143 11.63 -11.67 7.06
CA ASP A 143 11.93 -12.74 8.01
C ASP A 143 10.88 -12.83 9.13
N LEU A 144 10.39 -11.69 9.62
CA LEU A 144 9.29 -11.65 10.59
C LEU A 144 8.01 -12.27 10.01
N GLY A 145 7.60 -11.88 8.79
CA GLY A 145 6.41 -12.43 8.15
C GLY A 145 6.47 -13.95 7.96
N LYS A 146 7.66 -14.50 7.66
CA LYS A 146 7.86 -15.96 7.57
C LYS A 146 7.68 -16.66 8.92
N VAL A 147 8.04 -16.01 10.02
CA VAL A 147 7.87 -16.54 11.38
C VAL A 147 6.43 -16.44 11.84
N THR A 148 5.74 -15.35 11.53
CA THR A 148 4.35 -15.11 11.96
C THR A 148 3.31 -15.75 11.05
N GLY A 149 3.67 -16.08 9.81
CA GLY A 149 2.76 -16.55 8.78
C GLY A 149 2.07 -15.43 7.99
N ASP A 150 2.47 -14.18 8.23
CA ASP A 150 1.87 -13.00 7.58
C ASP A 150 2.45 -12.78 6.19
N ALA A 151 1.60 -12.29 5.27
CA ALA A 151 2.10 -11.80 4.00
C ALA A 151 2.90 -10.51 4.21
N VAL A 152 3.96 -10.28 3.43
CA VAL A 152 4.72 -9.02 3.49
C VAL A 152 4.69 -8.33 2.13
N TRP A 153 4.24 -7.10 2.10
CA TRP A 153 4.15 -6.27 0.90
C TRP A 153 5.09 -5.07 1.01
N GLY A 154 5.60 -4.63 -0.15
CA GLY A 154 6.43 -3.45 -0.23
C GLY A 154 5.63 -2.19 -0.51
N TYR A 155 6.15 -1.05 -0.08
CA TYR A 155 5.62 0.27 -0.38
C TYR A 155 6.69 1.15 -1.01
N SER A 156 6.33 1.82 -2.10
CA SER A 156 7.15 2.81 -2.79
C SER A 156 6.24 3.69 -3.65
N GLY A 157 6.81 4.60 -4.44
CA GLY A 157 6.03 5.50 -5.29
C GLY A 157 6.38 5.33 -6.77
N ALA A 158 5.35 5.30 -7.62
CA ALA A 158 5.48 5.47 -9.08
C ALA A 158 5.48 6.96 -9.43
N THR A 159 6.42 7.72 -8.84
CA THR A 159 6.46 9.18 -8.91
C THR A 159 7.34 9.67 -10.07
N ALA A 160 7.10 10.90 -10.52
CA ALA A 160 7.97 11.57 -11.50
C ALA A 160 9.45 11.56 -11.08
N VAL A 161 9.73 11.79 -9.79
CA VAL A 161 11.09 11.76 -9.20
C VAL A 161 11.73 10.38 -9.29
N THR A 162 10.94 9.32 -9.09
CA THR A 162 11.45 7.94 -9.16
C THR A 162 11.79 7.54 -10.60
N GLY A 163 11.04 8.07 -11.57
CA GLY A 163 11.23 7.83 -13.00
C GLY A 163 11.10 6.36 -13.40
N PHE A 164 11.34 6.06 -14.68
CA PHE A 164 11.18 4.71 -15.23
C PHE A 164 12.05 3.66 -14.53
N GLY A 165 13.36 3.90 -14.46
CA GLY A 165 14.31 2.91 -13.93
C GLY A 165 14.17 2.70 -12.42
N GLY A 166 13.88 3.76 -11.67
CA GLY A 166 13.63 3.65 -10.24
C GLY A 166 12.36 2.84 -9.96
N ALA A 167 11.26 3.13 -10.67
CA ALA A 167 9.98 2.47 -10.46
C ALA A 167 10.09 0.99 -10.84
N ARG A 168 10.70 0.70 -12.00
CA ARG A 168 10.96 -0.66 -12.48
C ARG A 168 11.73 -1.51 -11.47
N PHE A 169 12.71 -0.94 -10.79
CA PHE A 169 13.49 -1.69 -9.81
C PHE A 169 12.80 -1.82 -8.45
N LYS A 170 12.35 -0.69 -7.87
CA LYS A 170 11.80 -0.64 -6.51
C LYS A 170 10.49 -1.42 -6.38
N MET A 171 9.66 -1.39 -7.43
CA MET A 171 8.36 -2.05 -7.43
C MET A 171 8.40 -3.47 -8.01
N GLY A 172 9.60 -3.98 -8.33
CA GLY A 172 9.80 -5.29 -8.96
C GLY A 172 10.95 -6.07 -8.32
N LEU A 173 12.12 -6.07 -8.97
CA LEU A 173 13.27 -6.88 -8.56
C LEU A 173 13.75 -6.61 -7.13
N GLN A 174 13.57 -5.41 -6.57
CA GLN A 174 13.87 -5.13 -5.17
C GLN A 174 12.94 -5.91 -4.23
N LEU A 175 11.63 -5.93 -4.49
CA LEU A 175 10.66 -6.68 -3.69
C LEU A 175 10.92 -8.17 -3.80
N TRP A 176 11.12 -8.64 -5.04
CA TRP A 176 11.46 -10.04 -5.30
C TRP A 176 12.74 -10.44 -4.56
N ARG A 177 13.80 -9.63 -4.56
CA ARG A 177 15.03 -9.89 -3.78
C ARG A 177 14.75 -10.25 -2.32
N TYR A 178 13.82 -9.53 -1.69
CA TYR A 178 13.51 -9.67 -0.27
C TYR A 178 12.30 -10.57 0.01
N ASP A 179 11.75 -11.24 -1.01
CA ASP A 179 10.64 -12.18 -0.84
C ASP A 179 9.33 -11.50 -0.39
N LEU A 180 9.10 -10.27 -0.87
CA LEU A 180 7.86 -9.54 -0.65
C LEU A 180 6.83 -9.98 -1.69
N GLY A 181 5.62 -10.32 -1.23
CA GLY A 181 4.58 -10.94 -2.03
C GLY A 181 3.77 -9.99 -2.90
N SER A 182 3.81 -8.68 -2.63
CA SER A 182 3.14 -7.68 -3.46
C SER A 182 3.72 -6.28 -3.23
N HIS A 183 3.16 -5.30 -3.95
CA HIS A 183 3.47 -3.89 -3.84
C HIS A 183 2.21 -3.05 -3.61
N TRP A 184 2.35 -1.98 -2.85
CA TRP A 184 1.31 -0.97 -2.58
C TRP A 184 1.89 0.43 -2.77
N PHE A 185 1.09 1.36 -3.29
CA PHE A 185 1.42 2.79 -3.34
C PHE A 185 0.13 3.61 -3.21
N TRP A 186 0.21 4.79 -2.60
CA TRP A 186 -0.98 5.51 -2.14
C TRP A 186 -1.65 6.40 -3.21
N CYS A 187 -0.93 6.82 -4.24
CA CYS A 187 -1.38 7.86 -5.17
C CYS A 187 -1.46 7.37 -6.62
N TYR A 188 -2.63 7.53 -7.25
CA TYR A 188 -2.80 7.30 -8.69
C TYR A 188 -2.70 8.62 -9.48
N ASP A 189 -3.45 9.62 -9.06
CA ASP A 189 -3.65 10.91 -9.76
C ASP A 189 -3.87 12.07 -8.78
N PHE A 190 -3.02 12.19 -7.74
CA PHE A 190 -3.12 13.28 -6.76
C PHE A 190 -2.26 14.47 -7.17
N PHE A 191 -2.87 15.65 -7.25
CA PHE A 191 -2.23 16.93 -7.54
C PHE A 191 -3.01 18.07 -6.85
N PRO A 192 -2.37 18.97 -6.08
CA PRO A 192 -3.06 20.06 -5.41
C PRO A 192 -3.47 21.20 -6.35
N GLY A 193 -2.73 21.45 -7.43
CA GLY A 193 -3.01 22.47 -8.45
C GLY A 193 -3.36 21.89 -9.83
N ASN A 194 -2.94 22.56 -10.89
CA ASN A 194 -3.02 22.02 -12.24
C ASN A 194 -1.88 21.02 -12.44
N PRO A 195 -2.16 19.74 -12.74
CA PRO A 195 -1.10 18.74 -12.88
C PRO A 195 -0.18 19.01 -14.08
N TRP A 196 -0.56 19.91 -14.99
CA TRP A 196 0.26 20.33 -16.11
C TRP A 196 1.09 21.60 -15.83
N ASP A 197 0.99 22.18 -14.64
CA ASP A 197 1.68 23.41 -14.25
C ASP A 197 2.32 23.27 -12.86
N GLU A 198 3.62 22.98 -12.84
CA GLU A 198 4.39 22.75 -11.60
C GLU A 198 4.61 24.02 -10.76
N PHE A 199 4.16 25.20 -11.23
CA PHE A 199 4.42 26.48 -10.58
C PHE A 199 3.21 27.04 -9.81
N ASP A 200 2.07 26.36 -9.82
CA ASP A 200 0.83 26.88 -9.25
C ASP A 200 0.54 26.40 -7.81
N SER A 201 1.38 25.51 -7.28
CA SER A 201 1.27 25.03 -5.90
C SER A 201 2.58 25.07 -5.12
N HIS A 202 2.49 24.82 -3.80
CA HIS A 202 3.62 24.89 -2.87
C HIS A 202 4.47 23.60 -2.84
N THR A 203 4.06 22.58 -3.59
CA THR A 203 4.70 21.26 -3.66
C THR A 203 4.72 20.81 -5.12
N GLY A 204 5.69 20.03 -5.57
CA GLY A 204 5.66 19.60 -6.97
C GLY A 204 4.40 18.82 -7.35
N ASP A 205 3.53 19.41 -8.18
CA ASP A 205 2.21 18.88 -8.58
C ASP A 205 2.33 17.54 -9.31
N ALA A 206 3.41 17.33 -10.05
CA ALA A 206 3.72 16.10 -10.77
C ALA A 206 4.15 14.92 -9.87
N ASN A 207 4.52 15.16 -8.61
CA ASN A 207 5.19 14.14 -7.80
C ASN A 207 4.31 12.94 -7.48
N TRP A 208 3.01 13.14 -7.29
CA TRP A 208 2.08 12.08 -6.89
C TRP A 208 1.15 11.65 -8.03
N VAL A 209 1.55 11.97 -9.27
CA VAL A 209 0.81 11.64 -10.49
C VAL A 209 1.44 10.44 -11.17
N THR A 210 0.78 9.29 -11.05
CA THR A 210 1.17 8.07 -11.78
C THR A 210 0.60 8.07 -13.20
N ALA A 211 -0.58 8.67 -13.38
CA ALA A 211 -1.20 8.92 -14.67
C ALA A 211 -1.86 10.31 -14.69
N TYR A 212 -1.51 11.15 -15.67
CA TYR A 212 -2.07 12.49 -15.82
C TYR A 212 -3.50 12.41 -16.40
N PRO A 213 -4.40 13.32 -16.03
CA PRO A 213 -5.69 13.45 -16.71
C PRO A 213 -5.45 13.84 -18.17
N GLY A 214 -6.00 13.07 -19.10
CA GLY A 214 -5.88 13.37 -20.53
C GLY A 214 -6.83 14.47 -20.99
N VAL A 215 -6.68 14.89 -22.26
CA VAL A 215 -7.48 15.98 -22.86
C VAL A 215 -8.97 15.61 -22.95
N GLU A 216 -9.26 14.32 -23.19
CA GLU A 216 -10.63 13.83 -23.20
C GLU A 216 -11.08 13.45 -21.80
N LYS A 217 -12.34 13.77 -21.46
CA LYS A 217 -12.90 13.44 -20.14
C LYS A 217 -12.82 11.93 -19.86
N GLY A 218 -12.12 11.57 -18.79
CA GLY A 218 -11.93 10.17 -18.38
C GLY A 218 -10.74 9.46 -19.05
N SER A 219 -10.04 10.13 -19.96
CA SER A 219 -8.77 9.64 -20.50
C SER A 219 -7.61 9.92 -19.55
N HIS A 220 -6.55 9.12 -19.65
CA HIS A 220 -5.35 9.26 -18.83
C HIS A 220 -4.10 9.12 -19.70
N VAL A 221 -3.06 9.89 -19.37
CA VAL A 221 -1.73 9.83 -19.98
C VAL A 221 -0.77 9.20 -18.98
N PRO A 222 -0.23 7.99 -19.25
CA PRO A 222 0.67 7.33 -18.31
C PRO A 222 2.01 8.08 -18.20
N THR A 223 2.62 7.99 -17.01
CA THR A 223 3.98 8.51 -16.80
C THR A 223 5.07 7.50 -17.14
N LEU A 224 6.30 7.98 -17.31
CA LEU A 224 7.46 7.09 -17.41
C LEU A 224 7.62 6.18 -16.18
N ALA A 225 7.25 6.66 -15.00
CA ALA A 225 7.28 5.86 -13.77
C ALA A 225 6.23 4.73 -13.81
N TRP A 226 5.02 5.01 -14.32
CA TRP A 226 4.01 3.98 -14.57
C TRP A 226 4.51 2.90 -15.54
N GLU A 227 5.12 3.30 -16.65
CA GLU A 227 5.71 2.34 -17.59
C GLU A 227 6.84 1.51 -16.96
N GLY A 228 7.63 2.13 -16.09
CA GLY A 228 8.61 1.44 -15.27
C GLY A 228 7.97 0.40 -14.36
N PHE A 229 6.88 0.76 -13.67
CA PHE A 229 6.11 -0.16 -12.84
C PHE A 229 5.55 -1.35 -13.63
N ARG A 230 4.96 -1.12 -14.82
CA ARG A 230 4.49 -2.22 -15.69
C ARG A 230 5.63 -3.18 -16.03
N GLU A 231 6.78 -2.64 -16.40
CA GLU A 231 7.98 -3.44 -16.68
C GLU A 231 8.54 -4.16 -15.45
N ALA A 232 8.37 -3.61 -14.24
CA ALA A 232 8.74 -4.23 -12.97
C ALA A 232 7.98 -5.55 -12.79
N TRP A 233 6.69 -5.53 -13.10
CA TRP A 233 5.83 -6.70 -12.95
C TRP A 233 6.15 -7.77 -13.98
N ASP A 234 6.52 -7.37 -15.19
CA ASP A 234 7.04 -8.32 -16.19
C ASP A 234 8.36 -8.96 -15.74
N ASP A 235 9.29 -8.19 -15.16
CA ASP A 235 10.52 -8.75 -14.57
C ASP A 235 10.22 -9.81 -13.51
N MET A 236 9.25 -9.55 -12.63
CA MET A 236 8.80 -10.52 -11.62
C MET A 236 8.15 -11.76 -12.24
N ARG A 237 7.37 -11.61 -13.32
CA ARG A 237 6.80 -12.76 -14.07
C ARG A 237 7.88 -13.64 -14.68
N TYR A 238 8.95 -13.05 -15.22
CA TYR A 238 10.09 -13.81 -15.71
C TYR A 238 10.80 -14.56 -14.57
N ALA A 239 11.03 -13.92 -13.43
CA ALA A 239 11.61 -14.56 -12.24
C ALA A 239 10.75 -15.76 -11.76
N ALA A 240 9.44 -15.55 -11.61
CA ALA A 240 8.51 -16.61 -11.24
C ALA A 240 8.47 -17.76 -12.27
N THR A 241 8.65 -17.45 -13.56
CA THR A 241 8.73 -18.47 -14.63
C THR A 241 10.01 -19.31 -14.50
N VAL A 242 11.15 -18.70 -14.16
CA VAL A 242 12.38 -19.44 -13.86
C VAL A 242 12.17 -20.37 -12.67
N GLU A 243 11.60 -19.87 -11.57
CA GLU A 243 11.32 -20.67 -10.36
C GLU A 243 10.40 -21.86 -10.66
N LYS A 244 9.34 -21.63 -11.45
CA LYS A 244 8.43 -22.69 -11.89
C LYS A 244 9.17 -23.77 -12.69
N LEU A 245 9.97 -23.39 -13.69
CA LEU A 245 10.71 -24.33 -14.53
C LEU A 245 11.78 -25.10 -13.73
N LEU A 246 12.47 -24.42 -12.81
CA LEU A 246 13.39 -25.07 -11.88
C LEU A 246 12.69 -26.14 -11.03
N GLY A 247 11.41 -25.97 -10.68
CA GLY A 247 10.61 -26.98 -9.98
C GLY A 247 10.18 -28.16 -10.86
N GLN A 248 10.18 -28.01 -12.18
CA GLN A 248 9.69 -29.01 -13.14
C GLN A 248 10.78 -29.92 -13.69
N HIS A 249 12.03 -29.44 -13.73
CA HIS A 249 13.15 -30.18 -14.31
C HIS A 249 14.15 -30.66 -13.26
N LYS A 250 14.96 -31.66 -13.63
CA LYS A 250 16.06 -32.22 -12.81
C LYS A 250 17.33 -32.33 -13.66
N GLY A 251 18.50 -32.39 -13.01
CA GLY A 251 19.78 -32.66 -13.65
C GLY A 251 20.80 -31.52 -13.50
N ALA A 252 22.04 -31.80 -13.91
CA ALA A 252 23.19 -30.94 -13.63
C ALA A 252 23.05 -29.50 -14.18
N LEU A 253 22.49 -29.34 -15.39
CA LEU A 253 22.26 -28.00 -15.96
C LEU A 253 21.24 -27.21 -15.14
N ARG A 254 20.12 -27.85 -14.76
CA ARG A 254 19.11 -27.24 -13.90
C ARG A 254 19.71 -26.82 -12.56
N ASP A 255 20.52 -27.67 -11.93
CA ASP A 255 21.12 -27.38 -10.63
C ASP A 255 22.13 -26.23 -10.70
N LYS A 256 22.91 -26.16 -11.80
CA LYS A 256 23.76 -24.99 -12.09
C LYS A 256 22.92 -23.71 -12.23
N ILE A 257 21.84 -23.74 -13.00
CA ILE A 257 20.94 -22.59 -13.18
C ILE A 257 20.33 -22.17 -11.84
N ALA A 258 19.90 -23.13 -11.01
CA ALA A 258 19.35 -22.84 -9.68
C ALA A 258 20.37 -22.11 -8.78
N ALA A 259 21.62 -22.56 -8.77
CA ALA A 259 22.70 -21.91 -8.02
C ALA A 259 22.99 -20.49 -8.55
N ASP A 260 23.10 -20.34 -9.87
CA ASP A 260 23.36 -19.04 -10.51
C ASP A 260 22.19 -18.05 -10.31
N TYR A 261 20.95 -18.55 -10.31
CA TYR A 261 19.72 -17.79 -10.04
C TYR A 261 19.66 -17.30 -8.59
N ALA A 262 19.95 -18.19 -7.62
CA ALA A 262 20.00 -17.83 -6.20
C ALA A 262 21.09 -16.78 -5.93
N ALA A 263 22.28 -16.95 -6.51
CA ALA A 263 23.36 -15.97 -6.43
C ALA A 263 22.96 -14.62 -7.07
N PHE A 264 22.28 -14.66 -8.22
CA PHE A 264 21.76 -13.46 -8.88
C PHE A 264 20.77 -12.69 -8.01
N ARG A 265 19.75 -13.35 -7.43
CA ARG A 265 18.77 -12.72 -6.51
C ARG A 265 19.49 -12.04 -5.34
N LYS A 266 20.45 -12.74 -4.72
CA LYS A 266 21.24 -12.24 -3.58
C LYS A 266 22.18 -11.09 -3.94
N ASN A 267 22.64 -11.02 -5.19
CA ASN A 267 23.57 -9.99 -5.67
C ASN A 267 22.89 -8.80 -6.36
N LEU A 268 21.56 -8.79 -6.46
CA LEU A 268 20.84 -7.58 -6.86
C LEU A 268 21.24 -6.38 -5.97
N PRO A 269 21.16 -5.14 -6.49
CA PRO A 269 21.35 -3.97 -5.64
C PRO A 269 20.39 -3.99 -4.44
N LYS A 270 20.83 -3.51 -3.29
CA LYS A 270 19.92 -3.35 -2.13
C LYS A 270 18.95 -2.16 -2.30
N GLY A 271 19.25 -1.26 -3.24
CA GLY A 271 18.77 0.12 -3.22
C GLY A 271 19.60 0.93 -2.20
N ARG A 272 19.90 2.21 -2.47
CA ARG A 272 20.48 3.06 -1.42
C ARG A 272 19.36 3.37 -0.41
N ASP A 273 19.55 2.87 0.81
CA ASP A 273 19.27 3.65 2.03
C ASP A 273 20.06 4.96 1.91
N LEU A 274 19.41 6.12 1.89
CA LEU A 274 19.86 7.11 2.85
C LEU A 274 18.76 7.16 3.92
N THR A 275 19.18 7.22 5.16
CA THR A 275 18.38 7.83 6.20
C THR A 275 18.18 9.28 5.81
N ALA A 276 16.92 9.72 5.66
CA ALA A 276 16.60 11.13 5.53
C ALA A 276 17.23 11.90 6.70
N LEU A 277 18.19 12.76 6.41
CA LEU A 277 18.70 13.78 7.32
C LEU A 277 17.89 15.06 7.10
N SER A 278 16.56 15.00 7.24
CA SER A 278 15.66 16.13 7.53
C SER A 278 14.22 15.74 7.21
N GLY A 279 13.29 16.08 8.10
CA GLY A 279 11.86 15.91 7.87
C GLY A 279 11.31 16.91 6.86
N GLY A 280 11.55 16.67 5.57
CA GLY A 280 11.05 17.43 4.43
C GLY A 280 10.87 16.53 3.20
N GLN A 281 10.10 16.99 2.22
CA GLN A 281 9.51 16.23 1.10
C GLN A 281 10.48 15.59 0.05
N ASP A 282 11.72 15.25 0.41
CA ASP A 282 12.78 14.87 -0.55
C ASP A 282 13.17 13.37 -0.56
N ASP A 283 12.36 12.47 0.01
CA ASP A 283 12.70 11.05 0.10
C ASP A 283 12.34 10.23 -1.17
N PHE A 284 12.95 10.56 -2.32
CA PHE A 284 12.98 9.64 -3.46
C PHE A 284 14.37 9.54 -4.11
N TYR A 285 15.11 8.52 -3.64
CA TYR A 285 16.43 8.11 -4.07
C TYR A 285 16.63 7.88 -5.58
N ALA A 286 17.65 8.56 -6.09
CA ALA A 286 18.69 8.14 -7.03
C ALA A 286 18.31 7.07 -8.05
N THR A 287 18.10 7.56 -9.28
CA THR A 287 18.19 6.85 -10.56
C THR A 287 19.22 5.72 -10.51
N LEU A 288 18.80 4.47 -10.71
CA LEU A 288 19.74 3.42 -11.16
C LEU A 288 20.32 3.90 -12.50
N PRO A 289 21.64 4.14 -12.61
CA PRO A 289 22.22 4.61 -13.86
C PRO A 289 22.14 3.47 -14.89
N GLY A 290 21.26 3.65 -15.87
CA GLY A 290 21.21 2.84 -17.08
C GLY A 290 19.97 1.96 -17.18
N TYR A 291 19.02 2.38 -18.03
CA TYR A 291 18.02 1.52 -18.68
C TYR A 291 18.61 0.15 -19.08
N ASN A 292 19.84 0.15 -19.60
CA ASN A 292 20.58 -1.03 -20.00
C ASN A 292 20.81 -2.04 -18.86
N LYS A 293 21.01 -1.59 -17.63
CA LYS A 293 21.28 -2.49 -16.49
C LYS A 293 20.06 -3.36 -16.19
N LEU A 294 18.88 -2.76 -16.08
CA LEU A 294 17.64 -3.50 -15.81
C LEU A 294 17.27 -4.44 -16.96
N SER A 295 17.46 -3.98 -18.20
CA SER A 295 17.28 -4.84 -19.38
C SER A 295 18.25 -6.02 -19.42
N GLN A 296 19.50 -5.85 -18.98
CA GLN A 296 20.46 -6.96 -18.81
C GLN A 296 20.02 -7.95 -17.73
N LEU A 297 19.45 -7.46 -16.61
CA LEU A 297 18.90 -8.33 -15.56
C LEU A 297 17.74 -9.17 -16.11
N ARG A 298 16.80 -8.56 -16.84
CA ARG A 298 15.71 -9.28 -17.54
C ARG A 298 16.26 -10.29 -18.54
N ALA A 299 17.22 -9.90 -19.38
CA ALA A 299 17.80 -10.78 -20.38
C ALA A 299 18.41 -12.04 -19.74
N LYS A 300 19.02 -11.92 -18.55
CA LYS A 300 19.52 -13.07 -17.80
C LYS A 300 18.39 -14.03 -17.38
N LEU A 301 17.27 -13.50 -16.89
CA LEU A 301 16.08 -14.29 -16.54
C LEU A 301 15.54 -15.04 -17.77
N VAL A 302 15.39 -14.33 -18.89
CA VAL A 302 14.91 -14.91 -20.16
C VAL A 302 15.86 -16.01 -20.68
N GLY A 303 17.17 -15.78 -20.59
CA GLY A 303 18.17 -16.78 -21.00
C GLY A 303 18.07 -18.08 -20.21
N TRP A 304 17.80 -18.02 -18.91
CA TRP A 304 17.56 -19.22 -18.11
C TRP A 304 16.24 -19.91 -18.45
N ILE A 305 15.17 -19.15 -18.73
CA ILE A 305 13.90 -19.72 -19.20
C ILE A 305 14.13 -20.53 -20.48
N ASP A 306 14.85 -19.98 -21.45
CA ASP A 306 15.13 -20.67 -22.71
C ASP A 306 15.92 -21.97 -22.48
N GLN A 307 17.00 -21.91 -21.70
CA GLN A 307 17.79 -23.09 -21.35
C GLN A 307 16.98 -24.17 -20.62
N LEU A 308 16.14 -23.77 -19.66
CA LEU A 308 15.32 -24.71 -18.89
C LEU A 308 14.23 -25.35 -19.76
N ARG A 309 13.63 -24.62 -20.70
CA ARG A 309 12.61 -25.17 -21.63
C ARG A 309 13.17 -26.21 -22.59
N GLN A 310 14.48 -26.20 -22.83
CA GLN A 310 15.15 -27.19 -23.68
C GLN A 310 15.48 -28.50 -22.92
N LEU A 311 15.36 -28.51 -21.58
CA LEU A 311 15.47 -29.72 -20.79
C LEU A 311 14.22 -30.59 -21.02
N LYS A 312 14.43 -31.84 -21.40
CA LYS A 312 13.38 -32.84 -21.54
C LYS A 312 12.98 -33.41 -20.17
#